data_AF-A0A2W5NI71-F1
#
_entry.id   AF-A0A2W5NI71-F1
#
_cell.length_a   1.000
_cell.length_b   1.000
_cell.length_c   1.000
_cell.angle_alpha   90.00
_cell.angle_beta   90.00
_cell.angle_gamma   90.00
#
_symmetry.space_group_name_H-M   'P 1'
#
loop_
_entity.id
_entity.type
_entity.pdbx_description
1 polymer ?
#
loop_
_entity_poly.entity_id
_entity_poly.type
_entity_poly.pdbx_seq_one_letter_code
_entity_poly.pdbx_strand_id
1 'polypeptide(L)'
;MSENTDRVGAATARIVELEAELEASGTTTRAEAELARAKALLHDWVESVVAVVATPGVGRAVLIHDNGTESRIASPDLPFRLAVPVSFERGEG
;
A
#
# COMPACT_ATOMS: atom_id res chain seq x y z
N MET A 1 17.34 2.31 18.54
CA MET A 1 17.04 3.18 17.38
C MET A 1 17.95 2.92 16.17
N SER A 2 19.17 2.40 16.34
CA SER A 2 20.06 2.04 15.21
C SER A 2 19.51 0.93 14.32
N GLU A 3 19.18 -0.24 14.88
CA GLU A 3 18.76 -1.42 14.10
C GLU A 3 17.49 -1.22 13.25
N ASN A 4 16.56 -0.36 13.69
CA ASN A 4 15.35 -0.07 12.92
C ASN A 4 15.66 0.81 11.71
N THR A 5 16.59 1.76 11.87
CA THR A 5 17.08 2.61 10.79
C THR A 5 17.83 1.76 9.75
N ASP A 6 18.62 0.79 10.22
CA ASP A 6 19.39 -0.12 9.37
C ASP A 6 18.47 -1.04 8.55
N ARG A 7 17.45 -1.65 9.16
CA ARG A 7 16.48 -2.52 8.46
C ARG A 7 15.66 -1.75 7.42
N VAL A 8 15.17 -0.58 7.81
CA VAL A 8 14.42 0.28 6.89
C VAL A 8 15.38 0.61 5.74
N GLY A 9 16.61 1.08 6.00
CA GLY A 9 17.67 1.34 5.01
C GLY A 9 17.83 0.24 3.96
N ALA A 10 18.10 -0.98 4.43
CA ALA A 10 18.27 -2.14 3.58
C ALA A 10 17.03 -2.43 2.72
N ALA A 11 15.82 -2.28 3.27
CA ALA A 11 14.59 -2.51 2.52
C ALA A 11 14.41 -1.51 1.35
N THR A 12 14.71 -0.23 1.58
CA THR A 12 14.63 0.78 0.51
C THR A 12 15.69 0.58 -0.55
N ALA A 13 16.94 0.28 -0.16
CA ALA A 13 18.01 -0.03 -1.12
C ALA A 13 17.65 -1.23 -1.99
N ARG A 14 17.18 -2.31 -1.39
CA ARG A 14 16.75 -3.52 -2.09
C ARG A 14 15.65 -3.24 -3.13
N ILE A 15 14.65 -2.42 -2.80
CA ILE A 15 13.58 -2.08 -3.75
C ILE A 15 14.16 -1.28 -4.92
N VAL A 16 15.03 -0.31 -4.67
CA VAL A 16 15.66 0.47 -5.76
C VAL A 16 16.48 -0.42 -6.67
N GLU A 17 17.23 -1.37 -6.13
CA GLU A 17 17.98 -2.36 -6.92
C GLU A 17 17.04 -3.18 -7.81
N LEU A 18 15.93 -3.68 -7.26
CA LEU A 18 14.92 -4.42 -8.04
C LEU A 18 14.26 -3.58 -9.14
N GLU A 19 13.98 -2.30 -8.89
CA GLU A 19 13.43 -1.40 -9.93
C GLU A 19 14.47 -1.13 -11.03
N ALA A 20 15.74 -0.98 -10.66
CA ALA A 20 16.83 -0.78 -11.62
C ALA A 20 17.04 -2.01 -12.52
N GLU A 21 16.85 -3.23 -12.00
CA GLU A 21 16.85 -4.47 -12.80
C GLU A 21 15.76 -4.47 -13.88
N LEU A 22 14.66 -3.75 -13.67
CA LEU A 22 13.56 -3.59 -14.62
C LEU A 22 13.76 -2.38 -15.57
N GLU A 23 14.97 -1.82 -15.63
CA GLU A 23 15.31 -0.60 -16.37
C GLU A 23 14.44 0.61 -15.99
N ALA A 24 13.84 0.58 -14.79
CA ALA A 24 13.04 1.66 -14.24
C ALA A 24 13.87 2.53 -13.29
N SER A 25 13.54 3.83 -13.22
CA SER A 25 14.15 4.73 -12.23
C SER A 25 13.26 4.84 -10.99
N GLY A 26 13.70 4.23 -9.90
CA GLY A 26 13.08 4.39 -8.58
C GLY A 26 13.54 5.66 -7.89
N THR A 27 12.62 6.42 -7.30
CA THR A 27 12.95 7.49 -6.35
C THR A 27 12.61 7.04 -4.94
N THR A 28 13.43 7.44 -3.96
CA THR A 28 13.17 7.13 -2.56
C THR A 28 13.35 8.38 -1.73
N THR A 29 12.48 8.55 -0.73
CA THR A 29 12.57 9.68 0.19
C THR A 29 12.43 9.21 1.63
N ARG A 30 13.24 9.84 2.49
CA ARG A 30 13.26 9.65 3.95
C ARG A 30 13.45 10.94 4.71
N ALA A 31 13.78 12.02 4.02
CA ALA A 31 13.87 13.32 4.64
C ALA A 31 12.49 13.69 5.17
N GLU A 32 12.44 14.17 6.41
CA GLU A 32 11.18 14.37 7.14
C GLU A 32 10.19 15.23 6.35
N ALA A 33 10.64 16.35 5.79
CA ALA A 33 9.81 17.27 5.02
C ALA A 33 9.27 16.63 3.73
N GLU A 34 10.10 15.89 3.01
CA GLU A 34 9.71 15.21 1.77
C GLU A 34 8.74 14.06 2.05
N LEU A 35 9.01 13.28 3.10
CA LEU A 35 8.14 12.19 3.53
C LEU A 35 6.78 12.72 4.01
N ALA A 36 6.75 13.84 4.73
CA ALA A 36 5.52 14.50 5.15
C ALA A 36 4.70 14.96 3.92
N ARG A 37 5.35 15.57 2.94
CA ARG A 37 4.70 15.95 1.66
C ARG A 37 4.16 14.72 0.92
N ALA A 38 4.93 13.65 0.82
CA ALA A 38 4.49 12.41 0.15
C ALA A 38 3.27 11.80 0.84
N LYS A 39 3.24 11.77 2.18
CA LYS A 39 2.09 11.29 2.95
C LYS A 39 0.84 12.13 2.71
N ALA A 40 0.97 13.46 2.68
CA ALA A 40 -0.16 14.34 2.40
C ALA A 40 -0.78 14.06 1.02
N LEU A 41 0.06 13.96 -0.02
CA LEU A 41 -0.41 13.62 -1.38
C LEU A 41 -1.08 12.24 -1.44
N LEU A 42 -0.53 11.24 -0.72
CA LEU A 42 -1.13 9.91 -0.65
C LEU A 42 -2.49 9.95 0.06
N HIS A 43 -2.65 10.73 1.12
CA HIS A 43 -3.94 10.91 1.79
C HIS A 43 -4.96 11.58 0.87
N ASP A 44 -4.59 12.70 0.24
CA ASP A 44 -5.47 13.40 -0.73
C ASP A 44 -5.91 12.47 -1.86
N TRP A 45 -5.00 11.62 -2.34
CA TRP A 45 -5.33 10.62 -3.35
C TRP A 45 -6.28 9.54 -2.82
N VAL A 46 -6.12 9.07 -1.58
CA VAL A 46 -7.04 8.11 -0.95
C VAL A 46 -8.45 8.68 -0.81
N GLU A 47 -8.62 9.99 -0.59
CA GLU A 47 -9.94 10.63 -0.50
C GLU A 47 -10.76 10.53 -1.80
N SER A 48 -10.10 10.36 -2.95
CA SER A 48 -10.82 10.15 -4.23
C SER A 48 -11.38 8.74 -4.41
N VAL A 49 -11.09 7.80 -3.50
CA VAL A 49 -11.50 6.41 -3.60
C VAL A 49 -12.97 6.25 -3.22
N VAL A 50 -13.77 5.74 -4.15
CA VAL A 50 -15.22 5.51 -3.99
C VAL A 50 -15.57 4.05 -3.73
N ALA A 51 -14.66 3.11 -4.05
CA ALA A 51 -14.84 1.69 -3.73
C ALA A 51 -13.50 0.97 -3.55
N VAL A 52 -13.52 -0.10 -2.75
CA VAL A 52 -12.35 -0.92 -2.41
C VAL A 52 -12.68 -2.39 -2.57
N VAL A 53 -11.83 -3.13 -3.27
CA VAL A 53 -11.87 -4.59 -3.37
C VAL A 53 -10.62 -5.15 -2.68
N ALA A 54 -10.79 -5.75 -1.51
CA ALA A 54 -9.72 -6.43 -0.78
C ALA A 54 -9.71 -7.93 -1.11
N THR A 55 -8.58 -8.47 -1.53
CA THR A 55 -8.41 -9.92 -1.78
C THR A 55 -7.21 -10.45 -0.98
N PRO A 56 -7.41 -10.77 0.32
CA PRO A 56 -6.33 -11.22 1.20
C PRO A 56 -5.60 -12.46 0.68
N GLY A 57 -6.32 -13.41 0.10
CA GLY A 57 -5.75 -14.67 -0.41
C GLY A 57 -4.66 -14.51 -1.49
N VAL A 58 -4.56 -13.34 -2.12
CA VAL A 58 -3.52 -13.04 -3.12
C VAL A 58 -2.74 -11.75 -2.80
N GLY A 59 -2.87 -11.20 -1.58
CA GLY A 59 -2.11 -10.03 -1.14
C GLY A 59 -2.35 -8.77 -1.99
N ARG A 60 -3.60 -8.55 -2.44
CA ARG A 60 -3.94 -7.41 -3.31
C ARG A 60 -5.14 -6.62 -2.81
N ALA A 61 -5.05 -5.30 -2.91
CA ALA A 61 -6.17 -4.38 -2.78
C ALA A 61 -6.33 -3.60 -4.10
N VAL A 62 -7.56 -3.43 -4.56
CA VAL A 62 -7.89 -2.60 -5.71
C VAL A 62 -8.74 -1.42 -5.23
N LEU A 63 -8.28 -0.21 -5.52
CA LEU A 63 -8.98 1.03 -5.22
C LEU A 63 -9.62 1.56 -6.51
N ILE A 64 -10.88 1.96 -6.44
CA ILE A 64 -11.63 2.56 -7.55
C ILE A 64 -11.86 4.02 -7.21
N HIS A 65 -11.42 4.92 -8.08
CA HIS A 65 -11.49 6.37 -7.90
C HIS A 65 -12.77 6.97 -8.50
N ASP A 66 -13.15 8.16 -8.04
CA ASP A 66 -14.31 8.92 -8.51
C ASP A 66 -14.29 9.22 -10.03
N ASN A 67 -13.09 9.34 -10.61
CA ASN A 67 -12.85 9.49 -12.04
C ASN A 67 -12.94 8.17 -12.84
N GLY A 68 -13.29 7.07 -12.19
CA GLY A 68 -13.42 5.74 -12.78
C GLY A 68 -12.12 4.98 -12.98
N THR A 69 -10.96 5.53 -12.58
CA THR A 69 -9.67 4.82 -12.67
C THR A 69 -9.52 3.78 -11.56
N GLU A 70 -8.71 2.76 -11.84
CA GLU A 70 -8.39 1.67 -10.92
C GLU A 70 -6.92 1.68 -10.56
N SER A 71 -6.64 1.55 -9.26
CA SER A 71 -5.29 1.44 -8.72
C SER A 71 -5.12 0.10 -8.01
N ARG A 72 -4.10 -0.66 -8.42
CA ARG A 72 -3.81 -1.99 -7.87
C ARG A 72 -2.63 -1.92 -6.92
N ILE A 73 -2.87 -2.20 -5.65
CA ILE A 73 -1.84 -2.22 -4.61
C ILE A 73 -1.51 -3.68 -4.29
N ALA A 74 -0.28 -4.06 -4.61
CA ALA A 74 0.32 -5.29 -4.08
C ALA A 74 0.80 -5.00 -2.65
N SER A 75 0.20 -5.65 -1.67
CA SER A 75 0.56 -5.45 -0.27
C SER A 75 0.28 -6.72 0.54
N PRO A 76 1.24 -7.19 1.35
CA PRO A 76 1.07 -8.38 2.16
C PRO A 76 0.06 -8.19 3.30
N ASP A 77 -0.16 -6.95 3.75
CA ASP A 77 -0.89 -6.64 4.98
C ASP A 77 -2.15 -5.81 4.76
N LEU A 78 -2.14 -4.84 3.83
CA LEU A 78 -3.24 -3.92 3.59
C LEU A 78 -4.57 -4.65 3.28
N PRO A 79 -4.64 -5.67 2.42
CA PRO A 79 -5.90 -6.35 2.12
C PRO A 79 -6.52 -7.03 3.34
N PHE A 80 -5.69 -7.58 4.25
CA PHE A 80 -6.18 -8.16 5.51
C PHE A 80 -6.74 -7.09 6.45
N ARG A 81 -6.13 -5.91 6.50
CA ARG A 81 -6.62 -4.78 7.30
C ARG A 81 -7.94 -4.20 6.77
N LEU A 82 -8.11 -4.21 5.44
CA LEU A 82 -9.33 -3.71 4.79
C LEU A 82 -10.47 -4.72 4.83
N ALA A 83 -10.17 -6.02 4.87
CA ALA A 83 -11.18 -7.05 4.95
C ALA A 83 -11.92 -6.97 6.30
N VAL A 84 -13.21 -6.69 6.25
CA VAL A 84 -14.09 -6.82 7.42
C VAL A 84 -14.34 -8.31 7.67
N PRO A 85 -14.19 -8.81 8.91
CA PRO A 85 -14.52 -10.20 9.23
C PRO A 85 -15.98 -10.52 8.85
N VAL A 86 -16.17 -11.50 7.98
CA VAL A 86 -17.50 -12.07 7.73
C VAL A 86 -17.93 -12.87 8.95
N SER A 87 -18.98 -12.39 9.62
CA SER A 87 -19.69 -13.17 10.63
C SER A 87 -20.76 -13.96 9.90
N PHE A 88 -20.66 -15.29 9.91
CA PHE A 88 -21.79 -16.12 9.50
C PHE A 88 -22.80 -16.11 10.65
N GLU A 89 -23.91 -15.40 10.50
CA GLU A 89 -25.07 -15.65 11.37
C GLU A 89 -25.43 -17.12 11.18
N ARG A 90 -25.21 -17.91 12.23
CA ARG A 90 -25.67 -19.28 12.29
C ARG A 90 -27.19 -19.21 12.26
N GLY A 91 -27.78 -19.32 11.07
CA GLY A 91 -29.21 -19.45 10.93
C GLY A 91 -29.65 -20.61 11.81
N GLU A 92 -30.42 -20.29 12.85
CA GLU A 92 -31.12 -21.30 13.64
C GLU A 92 -32.16 -21.93 12.71
N GLY A 93 -31.83 -23.14 12.26
CA GLY A 93 -32.75 -24.09 11.64
C GLY A 93 -32.98 -25.26 12.58
#